data_AF-A0AAE0R6M7-F1
#
_entry.id   AF-A0AAE0R6M7-F1
#
_cell.length_a   1.000
_cell.length_b   1.000
_cell.length_c   1.000
_cell.angle_alpha   90.00
_cell.angle_beta   90.00
_cell.angle_gamma   90.00
#
_symmetry.space_group_name_H-M   'P 1'
#
loop_
_entity.id
_entity.type
_entity.pdbx_description
1 polymer ?
#
loop_
_entity_poly.entity_id
_entity_poly.type
_entity_poly.pdbx_seq_one_letter_code
_entity_poly.pdbx_strand_id
1 'polypeptide(L)'
;MPTYDLTESILETMGRVSLDMMSVQANTGPAWTEKNTTAFWRGRDSRRERLELVKLARANPTLLDAAFTNFFFFKHDESLYGPLVKHVSFFDFFKYKYQINVDGTVAAYRMPYLLAGDSVVLKQDSIYYEHFYSQIQPWVHYIPIKADLSDLLEKIQWAKDHDEEARKIAQAGQQFARNHLMGDHVFCYYFKLLQEYAKLQVTEPKIRDGMELVEQPKDDLFPCHCHRTKEKVLIPFGAKELSGALTVPQTECVQTALILTHGAGGDMNLKPLMSLAQAAASSGVLCLRFTCKSLNLVHRVKAYEAAVVSTGNVLMYLTTLERFALSNIFLGGRSMGARAAVALGRCLGVKEEVNVRGTADNMCERQLLERVVEQMESPRSVHWVDGANHGLAVKGRTEESVLDEVNSHIITWILKHV
;
A
#
# COMPACT_ATOMS: atom_id res chain seq x y z
N MET A 1 6.31 -19.72 8.94
CA MET A 1 7.17 -19.01 9.91
C MET A 1 7.34 -17.58 9.42
N PRO A 2 6.92 -16.57 10.19
CA PRO A 2 7.37 -15.21 9.94
C PRO A 2 8.91 -15.24 10.05
N THR A 3 9.60 -14.71 9.04
CA THR A 3 11.05 -14.58 9.06
C THR A 3 11.45 -13.79 10.32
N TYR A 4 12.58 -14.18 10.93
CA TYR A 4 13.23 -13.58 12.09
C TYR A 4 13.11 -12.04 12.17
N ASP A 5 13.14 -11.38 11.00
CA ASP A 5 12.95 -9.94 10.81
C ASP A 5 11.65 -9.39 11.41
N LEU A 6 10.54 -10.14 11.42
CA LEU A 6 9.25 -9.72 11.98
C LEU A 6 9.25 -9.71 13.51
N THR A 7 9.98 -10.62 14.16
CA THR A 7 10.07 -10.71 15.63
C THR A 7 11.03 -9.66 16.19
N GLU A 8 12.17 -9.43 15.52
CA GLU A 8 13.13 -8.40 15.91
C GLU A 8 12.57 -6.98 15.66
N SER A 9 11.76 -6.80 14.60
CA SER A 9 11.07 -5.54 14.27
C SER A 9 10.12 -5.04 15.37
N ILE A 10 9.50 -5.94 16.13
CA ILE A 10 8.59 -5.59 17.23
C ILE A 10 9.37 -5.10 18.46
N LEU A 11 10.59 -5.59 18.65
CA LEU A 11 11.42 -5.30 19.82
C LEU A 11 12.25 -4.01 19.65
N GLU A 12 12.63 -3.64 18.43
CA GLU A 12 13.63 -2.59 18.15
C GLU A 12 13.06 -1.32 17.47
N THR A 13 11.73 -1.12 17.46
CA THR A 13 11.07 0.12 17.00
C THR A 13 11.56 0.64 15.63
N MET A 14 11.67 -0.25 14.64
CA MET A 14 12.00 0.10 13.24
C MET A 14 13.41 0.69 13.01
N GLY A 15 14.31 0.65 13.99
CA GLY A 15 15.64 1.29 13.90
C GLY A 15 16.74 0.46 13.22
N ARG A 16 16.63 -0.88 13.20
CA ARG A 16 17.75 -1.77 12.83
C ARG A 16 17.49 -2.76 11.68
N VAL A 17 16.28 -3.33 11.55
CA VAL A 17 15.94 -4.30 10.47
C VAL A 17 14.49 -4.10 9.99
N SER A 18 14.35 -4.07 8.66
CA SER A 18 13.18 -3.87 7.77
C SER A 18 11.91 -3.18 8.29
N LEU A 19 11.66 -2.07 7.59
CA LEU A 19 10.38 -1.47 7.24
C LEU A 19 9.45 -2.49 6.60
N ASP A 20 8.17 -2.47 6.97
CA ASP A 20 7.15 -3.17 6.21
C ASP A 20 6.99 -2.55 4.81
N MET A 21 6.37 -3.27 3.88
CA MET A 21 6.21 -2.81 2.51
C MET A 21 5.46 -1.47 2.40
N MET A 22 4.54 -1.15 3.33
CA MET A 22 3.83 0.14 3.35
C MET A 22 4.78 1.28 3.70
N SER A 23 5.68 1.06 4.66
CA SER A 23 6.67 2.06 5.02
C SER A 23 7.64 2.37 3.87
N VAL A 24 8.05 1.36 3.10
CA VAL A 24 8.87 1.56 1.88
C VAL A 24 8.09 2.34 0.81
N GLN A 25 6.81 2.03 0.60
CA GLN A 25 5.98 2.76 -0.37
C GLN A 25 5.87 4.26 -0.04
N ALA A 26 5.77 4.59 1.24
CA ALA A 26 5.62 5.96 1.73
C ALA A 26 6.91 6.77 1.62
N ASN A 27 8.08 6.13 1.48
CA ASN A 27 9.37 6.79 1.52
C ASN A 27 10.36 6.16 0.54
N THR A 28 10.25 6.62 -0.71
CA THR A 28 11.07 6.17 -1.85
C THR A 28 12.24 7.13 -2.14
N GLY A 29 12.61 7.98 -1.17
CA GLY A 29 13.70 8.94 -1.35
C GLY A 29 13.34 10.11 -2.29
N PRO A 30 14.35 10.83 -2.81
CA PRO A 30 14.15 12.02 -3.66
C PRO A 30 13.66 11.63 -5.06
N ALA A 31 13.23 12.61 -5.86
CA ALA A 31 12.80 12.37 -7.24
C ALA A 31 13.92 11.71 -8.07
N TRP A 32 13.56 10.89 -9.07
CA TRP A 32 14.53 10.16 -9.91
C TRP A 32 15.70 11.02 -10.42
N THR A 33 15.43 12.25 -10.87
CA THR A 33 16.43 13.20 -11.38
C THR A 33 17.42 13.70 -10.33
N GLU A 34 17.06 13.61 -9.05
CA GLU A 34 17.86 14.07 -7.90
C GLU A 34 18.62 12.93 -7.22
N LYS A 35 18.37 11.67 -7.61
CA LYS A 35 19.06 10.51 -7.06
C LYS A 35 20.51 10.45 -7.52
N ASN A 36 21.37 9.94 -6.64
CA ASN A 36 22.77 9.66 -6.92
C ASN A 36 22.89 8.59 -8.03
N THR A 37 23.83 8.82 -8.96
CA THR A 37 24.09 7.98 -10.14
C THR A 37 25.22 6.95 -9.92
N THR A 38 25.73 6.83 -8.70
CA THR A 38 26.58 5.71 -8.27
C THR A 38 25.71 4.51 -7.92
N ALA A 39 26.07 3.31 -8.38
CA ALA A 39 25.38 2.10 -7.95
C ALA A 39 25.69 1.77 -6.49
N PHE A 40 24.73 1.22 -5.76
CA PHE A 40 24.82 1.13 -4.30
C PHE A 40 24.56 -0.28 -3.76
N TRP A 41 25.34 -0.66 -2.75
CA TRP A 41 25.14 -1.88 -1.98
C TRP A 41 25.73 -1.80 -0.57
N ARG A 42 25.02 -2.34 0.42
CA ARG A 42 25.55 -2.62 1.76
C ARG A 42 25.08 -3.98 2.23
N GLY A 43 25.97 -4.76 2.83
CA GLY A 43 25.61 -6.07 3.36
C GLY A 43 26.74 -6.81 4.03
N ARG A 44 26.49 -8.08 4.34
CA ARG A 44 27.46 -9.00 4.95
C ARG A 44 28.08 -9.91 3.91
N ASP A 45 29.21 -10.49 4.26
CA ASP A 45 30.05 -11.42 3.51
C ASP A 45 29.45 -12.82 3.29
N SER A 46 28.13 -12.99 3.23
CA SER A 46 27.50 -14.32 3.20
C SER A 46 27.66 -15.09 1.88
N ARG A 47 28.47 -14.61 0.93
CA ARG A 47 28.77 -15.26 -0.36
C ARG A 47 30.08 -14.76 -0.97
N ARG A 48 30.74 -15.58 -1.79
CA ARG A 48 31.98 -15.21 -2.48
C ARG A 48 31.76 -14.06 -3.47
N GLU A 49 30.65 -14.06 -4.18
CA GLU A 49 30.30 -13.03 -5.16
C GLU A 49 30.12 -11.66 -4.51
N ARG A 50 29.77 -11.60 -3.22
CA ARG A 50 29.75 -10.33 -2.47
C ARG A 50 31.17 -9.83 -2.17
N LEU A 51 32.14 -10.72 -1.97
CA LEU A 51 33.56 -10.35 -1.84
C LEU A 51 34.06 -9.72 -3.15
N GLU A 52 33.72 -10.33 -4.28
CA GLU A 52 34.04 -9.80 -5.62
C GLU A 52 33.33 -8.48 -5.90
N LEU A 53 32.06 -8.31 -5.50
CA LEU A 53 31.34 -7.04 -5.59
C LEU A 53 32.09 -5.90 -4.89
N VAL A 54 32.58 -6.12 -3.67
CA VAL A 54 33.30 -5.09 -2.91
C VAL A 54 34.68 -4.81 -3.52
N LYS A 55 35.37 -5.83 -4.04
CA LYS A 55 36.61 -5.62 -4.81
C LYS A 55 36.36 -4.77 -6.07
N LEU A 56 35.29 -5.06 -6.82
CA LEU A 56 34.88 -4.29 -7.99
C LEU A 56 34.57 -2.83 -7.63
N ALA A 57 33.87 -2.59 -6.51
CA ALA A 57 33.57 -1.25 -6.02
C ALA A 57 34.84 -0.46 -5.67
N ARG A 58 35.80 -1.10 -5.00
CA ARG A 58 37.08 -0.46 -4.66
C ARG A 58 37.92 -0.13 -5.89
N ALA A 59 37.85 -0.94 -6.93
CA ALA A 59 38.51 -0.64 -8.20
C ALA A 59 37.77 0.44 -9.03
N ASN A 60 36.47 0.64 -8.80
CA ASN A 60 35.62 1.54 -9.58
C ASN A 60 34.72 2.44 -8.70
N PRO A 61 35.30 3.24 -7.78
CA PRO A 61 34.55 3.95 -6.72
C PRO A 61 33.63 5.05 -7.26
N THR A 62 33.85 5.53 -8.48
CA THR A 62 32.98 6.51 -9.15
C THR A 62 31.71 5.88 -9.72
N LEU A 63 31.73 4.57 -10.00
CA LEU A 63 30.63 3.85 -10.64
C LEU A 63 29.82 3.03 -9.63
N LEU A 64 30.49 2.45 -8.63
CA LEU A 64 29.90 1.52 -7.67
C LEU A 64 30.40 1.81 -6.24
N ASP A 65 29.46 2.02 -5.34
CA ASP A 65 29.67 2.12 -3.90
C ASP A 65 29.09 0.87 -3.22
N ALA A 66 29.95 -0.11 -2.97
CA ALA A 66 29.63 -1.34 -2.24
C ALA A 66 30.61 -1.55 -1.08
N ALA A 67 30.08 -1.83 0.11
CA ALA A 67 30.91 -2.05 1.30
C ALA A 67 30.26 -3.04 2.29
N PHE A 68 31.10 -3.71 3.08
CA PHE A 68 30.65 -4.65 4.10
C PHE A 68 30.25 -3.97 5.40
N THR A 69 29.13 -4.39 5.97
CA THR A 69 28.69 -3.95 7.31
C THR A 69 29.21 -4.85 8.42
N ASN A 70 29.47 -6.13 8.12
CA ASN A 70 30.03 -7.09 9.06
C ASN A 70 30.60 -8.33 8.32
N PHE A 71 31.51 -9.06 8.97
CA PHE A 71 32.06 -10.34 8.52
C PHE A 71 31.67 -11.47 9.49
N PHE A 72 31.18 -12.59 8.96
CA PHE A 72 30.84 -13.79 9.73
C PHE A 72 31.35 -15.08 9.10
N PHE A 73 31.44 -15.14 7.76
CA PHE A 73 31.65 -16.38 7.01
C PHE A 73 33.06 -16.49 6.45
N PHE A 74 33.70 -15.37 6.18
CA PHE A 74 35.05 -15.27 5.64
C PHE A 74 35.95 -14.48 6.59
N LYS A 75 37.26 -14.66 6.42
CA LYS A 75 38.25 -13.85 7.13
C LYS A 75 38.22 -12.42 6.55
N HIS A 76 38.01 -11.43 7.41
CA HIS A 76 38.10 -10.03 7.01
C HIS A 76 39.57 -9.68 6.72
N ASP A 77 39.80 -9.21 5.49
CA ASP A 77 41.04 -8.58 5.06
C ASP A 77 40.73 -7.14 4.64
N GLU A 78 41.05 -6.20 5.52
CA GLU A 78 40.80 -4.77 5.28
C GLU A 78 41.57 -4.24 4.07
N SER A 79 42.75 -4.81 3.77
CA SER A 79 43.54 -4.40 2.60
C SER A 79 42.80 -4.69 1.29
N LEU A 80 42.03 -5.77 1.25
CA LEU A 80 41.23 -6.20 0.09
C LEU A 80 39.81 -5.64 0.10
N TYR A 81 39.13 -5.57 1.24
CA TYR A 81 37.70 -5.24 1.32
C TYR A 81 37.38 -3.89 1.93
N GLY A 82 38.36 -3.20 2.50
CA GLY A 82 38.18 -1.91 3.16
C GLY A 82 37.63 -2.06 4.58
N PRO A 83 37.48 -0.93 5.29
CA PRO A 83 36.94 -0.93 6.63
C PRO A 83 35.45 -1.31 6.62
N LEU A 84 34.98 -1.85 7.75
CA LEU A 84 33.56 -2.06 7.95
C LEU A 84 32.81 -0.73 8.01
N VAL A 85 31.65 -0.67 7.36
CA VAL A 85 30.77 0.50 7.40
C VAL A 85 29.53 0.24 8.25
N LYS A 86 28.89 1.32 8.73
CA LYS A 86 27.64 1.19 9.48
C LYS A 86 26.52 0.66 8.59
N HIS A 87 25.53 0.04 9.23
CA HIS A 87 24.27 -0.26 8.57
C HIS A 87 23.62 1.02 8.03
N VAL A 88 23.00 0.89 6.86
CA VAL A 88 22.30 1.98 6.17
C VAL A 88 20.82 1.60 6.11
N SER A 89 19.94 2.55 6.45
CA SER A 89 18.50 2.35 6.35
C SER A 89 18.08 2.18 4.90
N PHE A 90 17.08 1.35 4.63
CA PHE A 90 16.51 1.20 3.28
C PHE A 90 16.04 2.54 2.69
N PHE A 91 15.55 3.48 3.50
CA PHE A 91 15.20 4.81 3.02
C PHE A 91 16.38 5.55 2.36
N ASP A 92 17.58 5.32 2.88
CA ASP A 92 18.81 5.90 2.32
C ASP A 92 19.31 5.12 1.10
N PHE A 93 18.95 3.83 0.95
CA PHE A 93 19.23 3.10 -0.30
C PHE A 93 18.55 3.81 -1.47
N PHE A 94 17.29 4.23 -1.31
CA PHE A 94 16.53 4.90 -2.39
C PHE A 94 17.04 6.30 -2.76
N LYS A 95 18.10 6.80 -2.13
CA LYS A 95 18.83 7.99 -2.61
C LYS A 95 19.69 7.68 -3.85
N TYR A 96 19.90 6.41 -4.20
CA TYR A 96 20.72 5.97 -5.33
C TYR A 96 19.86 5.32 -6.40
N LYS A 97 20.11 5.62 -7.68
CA LYS A 97 19.34 5.08 -8.81
C LYS A 97 19.48 3.58 -8.97
N TYR A 98 20.68 3.02 -8.76
CA TYR A 98 21.01 1.65 -9.14
C TYR A 98 21.29 0.80 -7.90
N GLN A 99 20.39 -0.14 -7.60
CA GLN A 99 20.48 -1.00 -6.42
C GLN A 99 21.01 -2.38 -6.81
N ILE A 100 22.16 -2.78 -6.28
CA ILE A 100 22.68 -4.11 -6.58
C ILE A 100 22.02 -5.14 -5.66
N ASN A 101 21.50 -6.24 -6.21
CA ASN A 101 20.95 -7.36 -5.46
C ASN A 101 21.74 -8.65 -5.75
N VAL A 102 22.71 -8.92 -4.87
CA VAL A 102 23.52 -10.16 -4.85
C VAL A 102 23.03 -11.05 -3.72
N ASP A 103 22.82 -12.32 -4.03
CA ASP A 103 22.39 -13.33 -3.09
C ASP A 103 23.42 -13.56 -1.97
N GLY A 104 22.96 -14.14 -0.87
CA GLY A 104 23.79 -14.53 0.27
C GLY A 104 23.94 -16.03 0.35
N THR A 105 23.71 -16.58 1.55
CA THR A 105 23.58 -18.02 1.77
C THR A 105 22.45 -18.61 0.91
N VAL A 106 21.36 -17.84 0.74
CA VAL A 106 20.20 -18.12 -0.13
C VAL A 106 19.81 -16.83 -0.86
N ALA A 107 18.62 -16.81 -1.48
CA ALA A 107 18.05 -15.62 -2.12
C ALA A 107 18.12 -14.39 -1.20
N ALA A 108 18.44 -13.23 -1.75
CA ALA A 108 18.54 -12.01 -0.97
C ALA A 108 17.16 -11.48 -0.55
N TYR A 109 16.81 -11.61 0.73
CA TYR A 109 15.54 -11.15 1.32
C TYR A 109 15.27 -9.64 1.19
N ARG A 110 16.25 -8.86 0.71
CA ARG A 110 16.06 -7.43 0.39
C ARG A 110 15.34 -7.17 -0.93
N MET A 111 15.27 -8.16 -1.82
CA MET A 111 14.67 -8.02 -3.14
C MET A 111 13.26 -7.39 -3.14
N PRO A 112 12.28 -7.84 -2.34
CA PRO A 112 10.94 -7.24 -2.36
C PRO A 112 10.95 -5.75 -1.96
N TYR A 113 11.77 -5.36 -0.98
CA TYR A 113 11.89 -3.97 -0.54
C TYR A 113 12.60 -3.09 -1.56
N LEU A 114 13.65 -3.60 -2.21
CA LEU A 114 14.33 -2.89 -3.29
C LEU A 114 13.40 -2.64 -4.48
N LEU A 115 12.59 -3.65 -4.85
CA LEU A 115 11.58 -3.50 -5.88
C LEU A 115 10.52 -2.47 -5.49
N ALA A 116 10.04 -2.45 -4.24
CA ALA A 116 9.02 -1.50 -3.77
C ALA A 116 9.49 -0.03 -3.74
N GLY A 117 10.82 0.17 -3.70
CA GLY A 117 11.46 1.45 -3.94
C GLY A 117 11.21 2.00 -5.34
N ASP A 118 11.73 3.17 -5.65
CA ASP A 118 11.63 3.81 -6.99
C ASP A 118 12.98 3.78 -7.75
N SER A 119 13.89 2.91 -7.32
CA SER A 119 15.24 2.74 -7.86
C SER A 119 15.29 1.47 -8.70
N VAL A 120 16.13 1.42 -9.74
CA VAL A 120 16.26 0.22 -10.58
C VAL A 120 17.11 -0.83 -9.87
N VAL A 121 16.63 -2.07 -9.85
CA VAL A 121 17.34 -3.20 -9.24
C VAL A 121 18.17 -3.93 -10.29
N LEU A 122 19.46 -4.15 -10.02
CA LEU A 122 20.34 -5.02 -10.76
C LEU A 122 20.42 -6.36 -10.03
N LYS A 123 19.78 -7.40 -10.56
CA LYS A 123 19.61 -8.70 -9.87
C LYS A 123 20.56 -9.75 -10.45
N GLN A 124 21.34 -10.37 -9.58
CA GLN A 124 22.18 -11.52 -9.90
C GLN A 124 21.36 -12.71 -10.41
N ASP A 125 21.81 -13.30 -11.51
CA ASP A 125 21.36 -14.60 -11.97
C ASP A 125 21.83 -15.70 -11.02
N SER A 126 20.89 -16.51 -10.54
CA SER A 126 21.12 -17.42 -9.43
C SER A 126 20.05 -18.50 -9.42
N ILE A 127 20.44 -19.68 -8.93
CA ILE A 127 19.53 -20.81 -8.71
C ILE A 127 18.57 -20.57 -7.55
N TYR A 128 18.88 -19.61 -6.66
CA TYR A 128 18.01 -19.30 -5.54
C TYR A 128 16.84 -18.45 -5.98
N TYR A 129 15.67 -18.82 -5.49
CA TYR A 129 14.42 -18.15 -5.81
C TYR A 129 13.59 -17.93 -4.55
N GLU A 130 12.74 -16.91 -4.61
CA GLU A 130 11.63 -16.73 -3.69
C GLU A 130 10.32 -16.99 -4.45
N HIS A 131 9.22 -17.16 -3.71
CA HIS A 131 7.91 -17.52 -4.27
C HIS A 131 7.40 -16.61 -5.39
N PHE A 132 7.87 -15.35 -5.45
CA PHE A 132 7.46 -14.37 -6.47
C PHE A 132 8.44 -14.24 -7.65
N TYR A 133 9.61 -14.89 -7.61
CA TYR A 133 10.64 -14.69 -8.63
C TYR A 133 10.19 -15.16 -10.02
N SER A 134 9.29 -16.14 -10.10
CA SER A 134 8.69 -16.60 -11.36
C SER A 134 7.76 -15.59 -12.03
N GLN A 135 7.33 -14.56 -11.30
CA GLN A 135 6.38 -13.54 -11.77
C GLN A 135 7.08 -12.23 -12.19
N ILE A 136 8.34 -12.03 -11.77
CA ILE A 136 9.18 -10.93 -12.26
C ILE A 136 9.98 -11.40 -13.47
N GLN A 137 10.31 -10.45 -14.35
CA GLN A 137 10.95 -10.73 -15.63
C GLN A 137 12.17 -9.83 -15.82
N PRO A 138 13.30 -10.38 -16.33
CA PRO A 138 14.47 -9.59 -16.66
C PRO A 138 14.13 -8.55 -17.73
N TRP A 139 14.74 -7.37 -17.63
CA TRP A 139 14.50 -6.19 -18.50
C TRP A 139 13.09 -5.60 -18.47
N VAL A 140 12.17 -6.19 -17.69
CA VAL A 140 10.85 -5.61 -17.40
C VAL A 140 10.83 -5.05 -16.00
N HIS A 141 11.21 -5.85 -15.00
CA HIS A 141 11.09 -5.49 -13.57
C HIS A 141 12.45 -5.21 -12.91
N TYR A 142 13.54 -5.70 -13.51
CA TYR A 142 14.91 -5.55 -13.01
C TYR A 142 15.90 -5.73 -14.15
N ILE A 143 17.14 -5.27 -13.97
CA ILE A 143 18.25 -5.50 -14.90
C ILE A 143 18.99 -6.78 -14.47
N PRO A 144 19.07 -7.83 -15.31
CA PRO A 144 19.81 -9.04 -14.96
C PRO A 144 21.33 -8.81 -15.04
N ILE A 145 22.07 -9.37 -14.09
CA ILE A 145 23.54 -9.48 -14.11
C ILE A 145 23.94 -10.95 -13.98
N LYS A 146 25.06 -11.36 -14.57
CA LYS A 146 25.56 -12.73 -14.53
C LYS A 146 25.86 -13.20 -13.11
N ALA A 147 25.80 -14.52 -12.91
CA ALA A 147 26.07 -15.16 -11.62
C ALA A 147 27.44 -14.79 -11.05
N ASP A 148 28.48 -14.64 -11.89
CA ASP A 148 29.84 -14.29 -11.49
C ASP A 148 30.12 -12.79 -11.44
N LEU A 149 29.11 -11.94 -11.68
CA LEU A 149 29.20 -10.48 -11.75
C LEU A 149 30.11 -9.93 -12.86
N SER A 150 30.51 -10.77 -13.83
CA SER A 150 31.45 -10.37 -14.90
C SER A 150 30.94 -9.25 -15.80
N ASP A 151 29.61 -9.06 -15.90
CA ASP A 151 28.96 -8.00 -16.66
C ASP A 151 28.42 -6.86 -15.80
N LEU A 152 28.67 -6.85 -14.47
CA LEU A 152 28.07 -5.87 -13.56
C LEU A 152 28.39 -4.42 -13.95
N LEU A 153 29.67 -4.11 -14.22
CA LEU A 153 30.08 -2.74 -14.57
C LEU A 153 29.48 -2.30 -15.92
N GLU A 154 29.39 -3.21 -16.89
CA GLU A 154 28.73 -2.97 -18.18
C GLU A 154 27.24 -2.66 -17.96
N LYS A 155 26.54 -3.42 -17.11
CA LYS A 155 25.12 -3.20 -16.82
C LYS A 155 24.85 -1.90 -16.05
N ILE A 156 25.74 -1.51 -15.15
CA ILE A 156 25.65 -0.20 -14.49
C ILE A 156 25.85 0.93 -15.53
N GLN A 157 26.84 0.79 -16.41
CA GLN A 157 27.08 1.79 -17.45
C GLN A 157 25.90 1.89 -18.44
N TRP A 158 25.36 0.75 -18.88
CA TRP A 158 24.16 0.71 -19.70
C TRP A 158 22.99 1.45 -19.06
N ALA A 159 22.76 1.25 -17.76
CA ALA A 159 21.67 1.90 -17.03
C ALA A 159 21.86 3.43 -16.92
N LYS A 160 23.11 3.90 -16.88
CA LYS A 160 23.44 5.34 -16.92
C LYS A 160 23.24 5.95 -18.30
N ASP A 161 23.61 5.22 -19.34
CA ASP A 161 23.48 5.67 -20.73
C ASP A 161 22.02 5.64 -21.23
N HIS A 162 21.17 4.81 -20.60
CA HIS A 162 19.76 4.62 -20.91
C HIS A 162 18.88 4.98 -19.69
N ASP A 163 19.03 6.21 -19.18
CA ASP A 163 18.42 6.64 -17.90
C ASP A 163 16.88 6.51 -17.90
N GLU A 164 16.22 6.81 -19.02
CA GLU A 164 14.75 6.73 -19.11
C GLU A 164 14.27 5.27 -19.19
N GLU A 165 14.99 4.40 -19.89
CA GLU A 165 14.73 2.96 -19.90
C GLU A 165 14.93 2.35 -18.52
N ALA A 166 16.03 2.71 -17.83
CA ALA A 166 16.28 2.29 -16.46
C ALA A 166 15.16 2.75 -15.51
N ARG A 167 14.67 3.99 -15.68
CA ARG A 167 13.54 4.52 -14.92
C ARG A 167 12.25 3.72 -15.17
N LYS A 168 11.95 3.36 -16.41
CA LYS A 168 10.78 2.54 -16.75
C LYS A 168 10.85 1.15 -16.10
N ILE A 169 12.02 0.52 -16.11
CA ILE A 169 12.25 -0.77 -15.44
C ILE A 169 12.04 -0.63 -13.93
N ALA A 170 12.58 0.44 -13.30
CA ALA A 170 12.37 0.72 -11.88
C ALA A 170 10.87 0.87 -11.55
N GLN A 171 10.13 1.65 -12.35
CA GLN A 171 8.70 1.87 -12.15
C GLN A 171 7.88 0.59 -12.32
N ALA A 172 8.23 -0.26 -13.29
CA ALA A 172 7.57 -1.55 -13.48
C ALA A 172 7.84 -2.51 -12.31
N GLY A 173 9.09 -2.61 -11.85
CA GLY A 173 9.46 -3.38 -10.65
C GLY A 173 8.72 -2.89 -9.40
N GLN A 174 8.63 -1.57 -9.22
CA GLN A 174 7.86 -0.93 -8.17
C GLN A 174 6.38 -1.29 -8.24
N GLN A 175 5.76 -1.09 -9.39
CA GLN A 175 4.35 -1.37 -9.57
C GLN A 175 4.05 -2.85 -9.32
N PHE A 176 4.92 -3.76 -9.74
CA PHE A 176 4.81 -5.18 -9.44
C PHE A 176 4.80 -5.44 -7.93
N ALA A 177 5.81 -4.94 -7.21
CA ALA A 177 5.92 -5.15 -5.77
C ALA A 177 4.72 -4.56 -5.01
N ARG A 178 4.28 -3.36 -5.38
CA ARG A 178 3.12 -2.69 -4.76
C ARG A 178 1.79 -3.40 -4.97
N ASN A 179 1.63 -4.14 -6.06
CA ASN A 179 0.37 -4.83 -6.38
C ASN A 179 0.35 -6.32 -6.01
N HIS A 180 1.52 -6.93 -5.75
CA HIS A 180 1.62 -8.38 -5.59
C HIS A 180 2.38 -8.82 -4.34
N LEU A 181 3.15 -7.94 -3.71
CA LEU A 181 4.01 -8.28 -2.55
C LEU A 181 3.62 -7.55 -1.27
N MET A 182 2.42 -6.97 -1.20
CA MET A 182 1.89 -6.44 0.07
C MET A 182 1.53 -7.58 1.02
N GLY A 183 1.43 -7.27 2.32
CA GLY A 183 1.19 -8.26 3.37
C GLY A 183 -0.03 -9.14 3.09
N ASP A 184 -1.14 -8.55 2.63
CA ASP A 184 -2.36 -9.26 2.26
C ASP A 184 -2.15 -10.26 1.10
N HIS A 185 -1.35 -9.89 0.09
CA HIS A 185 -1.00 -10.80 -1.00
C HIS A 185 -0.09 -11.95 -0.53
N VAL A 186 0.86 -11.68 0.36
CA VAL A 186 1.72 -12.70 0.97
C VAL A 186 0.88 -13.68 1.80
N PHE A 187 -0.05 -13.19 2.62
CA PHE A 187 -0.96 -14.05 3.39
C PHE A 187 -1.87 -14.88 2.47
N CYS A 188 -2.39 -14.29 1.39
CA CYS A 188 -3.19 -15.00 0.40
C CYS A 188 -2.40 -16.13 -0.26
N TYR A 189 -1.14 -15.90 -0.61
CA TYR A 189 -0.24 -16.94 -1.13
C TYR A 189 -0.09 -18.10 -0.14
N TYR A 190 0.22 -17.82 1.13
CA TYR A 190 0.36 -18.87 2.15
C TYR A 190 -0.94 -19.65 2.36
N PHE A 191 -2.08 -18.96 2.42
CA PHE A 191 -3.38 -19.61 2.55
C PHE A 191 -3.63 -20.59 1.40
N LYS A 192 -3.44 -20.14 0.15
CA LYS A 192 -3.59 -20.99 -1.04
C LYS A 192 -2.58 -22.14 -1.05
N LEU A 193 -1.32 -21.88 -0.75
CA LEU A 193 -0.28 -22.89 -0.67
C LEU A 193 -0.64 -24.01 0.31
N LEU A 194 -1.06 -23.64 1.53
CA LEU A 194 -1.43 -24.61 2.56
C LEU A 194 -2.71 -25.36 2.20
N GLN A 195 -3.68 -24.71 1.57
CA GLN A 195 -4.88 -25.37 1.04
C GLN A 195 -4.54 -26.42 -0.01
N GLU A 196 -3.71 -26.09 -1.01
CA GLU A 196 -3.31 -27.06 -2.04
C GLU A 196 -2.44 -28.18 -1.45
N TYR A 197 -1.52 -27.86 -0.53
CA TYR A 197 -0.72 -28.84 0.17
C TYR A 197 -1.56 -29.82 1.00
N ALA A 198 -2.62 -29.33 1.68
CA ALA A 198 -3.52 -30.17 2.46
C ALA A 198 -4.24 -31.22 1.59
N LYS A 199 -4.58 -30.90 0.34
CA LYS A 199 -5.21 -31.86 -0.60
C LYS A 199 -4.28 -33.00 -1.00
N LEU A 200 -2.97 -32.84 -0.86
CA LEU A 200 -1.97 -33.86 -1.16
C LEU A 200 -1.73 -34.83 0.02
N GLN A 201 -2.33 -34.56 1.18
CA GLN A 201 -2.20 -35.46 2.33
C GLN A 201 -2.95 -36.76 2.08
N VAL A 202 -2.23 -37.88 2.20
CA VAL A 202 -2.80 -39.23 2.03
C VAL A 202 -3.33 -39.84 3.33
N THR A 203 -3.06 -39.20 4.47
CA THR A 203 -3.47 -39.64 5.80
C THR A 203 -3.96 -38.47 6.63
N GLU A 204 -4.86 -38.74 7.57
CA GLU A 204 -5.29 -37.75 8.56
C GLU A 204 -4.14 -37.38 9.52
N PRO A 205 -3.81 -36.08 9.68
CA PRO A 205 -2.80 -35.64 10.63
C PRO A 205 -3.17 -36.00 12.08
N LYS A 206 -2.21 -36.54 12.83
CA LYS A 206 -2.36 -36.87 14.26
C LYS A 206 -1.42 -36.01 15.10
N ILE A 207 -1.92 -35.51 16.22
CA ILE A 207 -1.11 -34.84 17.24
C ILE A 207 -0.16 -35.89 17.83
N ARG A 208 1.13 -35.56 17.91
CA ARG A 208 2.18 -36.45 18.42
C ARG A 208 2.65 -36.00 19.80
N ASP A 209 3.13 -36.96 20.59
CA ASP A 209 3.73 -36.67 21.89
C ASP A 209 4.88 -35.65 21.75
N GLY A 210 4.87 -34.65 22.63
CA GLY A 210 5.84 -33.55 22.62
C GLY A 210 5.48 -32.36 21.72
N MET A 211 4.36 -32.40 20.98
CA MET A 211 3.84 -31.20 20.31
C MET A 211 3.19 -30.26 21.33
N GLU A 212 3.57 -28.99 21.30
CA GLU A 212 2.95 -27.92 22.09
C GLU A 212 1.84 -27.23 21.28
N LEU A 213 0.70 -26.96 21.91
CA LEU A 213 -0.38 -26.22 21.29
C LEU A 213 -0.01 -24.74 21.20
N VAL A 214 0.15 -24.24 19.98
CA VAL A 214 0.28 -22.79 19.75
C VAL A 214 -1.11 -22.18 19.80
N GLU A 215 -1.43 -21.52 20.93
CA GLU A 215 -2.69 -20.79 21.09
C GLU A 215 -2.87 -19.78 19.96
N GLN A 216 -4.00 -19.89 19.26
CA GLN A 216 -4.34 -18.90 18.25
C GLN A 216 -4.85 -17.64 18.97
N PRO A 217 -4.40 -16.44 18.57
CA PRO A 217 -4.99 -15.21 19.08
C PRO A 217 -6.49 -15.24 18.76
N LYS A 218 -7.32 -14.83 19.72
CA LYS A 218 -8.74 -14.69 19.47
C LYS A 218 -8.95 -13.60 18.42
N ASP A 219 -9.89 -13.83 17.51
CA ASP A 219 -10.31 -12.85 16.50
C ASP A 219 -10.81 -11.53 17.13
N ASP A 220 -11.04 -11.51 18.44
CA ASP A 220 -11.41 -10.35 19.26
C ASP A 220 -10.47 -9.15 19.10
N LEU A 221 -9.19 -9.37 18.75
CA LEU A 221 -8.21 -8.30 18.52
C LEU A 221 -8.18 -7.80 17.06
N PHE A 222 -8.61 -8.63 16.10
CA PHE A 222 -8.63 -8.33 14.66
C PHE A 222 -9.77 -9.10 13.98
N PRO A 223 -11.03 -8.66 14.14
CA PRO A 223 -12.15 -9.42 13.62
C PRO A 223 -12.07 -9.50 12.08
N CYS A 224 -11.83 -10.70 11.54
CA CYS A 224 -11.81 -10.93 10.10
C CYS A 224 -13.23 -10.91 9.56
N HIS A 225 -13.71 -9.73 9.16
CA HIS A 225 -15.00 -9.57 8.49
C HIS A 225 -14.96 -9.98 7.00
N CYS A 226 -14.02 -10.85 6.64
CA CYS A 226 -13.59 -11.19 5.29
C CYS A 226 -14.60 -12.05 4.48
N HIS A 227 -15.84 -12.17 4.94
CA HIS A 227 -16.97 -12.65 4.13
C HIS A 227 -17.60 -11.54 3.28
N ARG A 228 -16.81 -10.77 2.52
CA ARG A 228 -17.36 -9.80 1.55
C ARG A 228 -16.68 -9.88 0.21
N THR A 229 -17.43 -10.40 -0.75
CA THR A 229 -17.15 -10.38 -2.18
C THR A 229 -16.94 -8.93 -2.61
N LYS A 230 -15.69 -8.54 -2.87
CA LYS A 230 -15.36 -7.29 -3.54
C LYS A 230 -15.65 -7.49 -5.02
N GLU A 231 -16.76 -6.97 -5.50
CA GLU A 231 -17.05 -6.95 -6.92
C GLU A 231 -16.33 -5.74 -7.52
N LYS A 232 -15.36 -5.99 -8.40
CA LYS A 232 -14.73 -4.92 -9.19
C LYS A 232 -15.76 -4.40 -10.18
N VAL A 233 -15.93 -3.09 -10.25
CA VAL A 233 -16.87 -2.45 -11.17
C VAL A 233 -16.16 -1.42 -12.03
N LEU A 234 -16.62 -1.29 -13.28
CA LEU A 234 -16.15 -0.30 -14.23
C LEU A 234 -17.28 0.70 -14.43
N ILE A 235 -17.07 1.95 -14.02
CA ILE A 235 -18.07 3.00 -14.09
C ILE A 235 -17.84 3.78 -15.38
N PRO A 236 -18.81 3.80 -16.32
CA PRO A 236 -18.68 4.58 -17.55
C PRO A 236 -18.50 6.07 -17.26
N PHE A 237 -17.52 6.72 -17.89
CA PHE A 237 -17.21 8.14 -17.72
C PHE A 237 -16.70 8.78 -19.02
N GLY A 238 -17.64 9.26 -19.83
CA GLY A 238 -17.35 9.75 -21.18
C GLY A 238 -16.83 8.61 -22.07
N ALA A 239 -15.69 8.81 -22.73
CA ALA A 239 -15.01 7.78 -23.52
C ALA A 239 -14.06 6.88 -22.70
N LYS A 240 -14.08 6.99 -21.36
CA LYS A 240 -13.21 6.25 -20.43
C LYS A 240 -14.06 5.53 -19.39
N GLU A 241 -13.40 4.67 -18.61
CA GLU A 241 -14.00 3.99 -17.46
C GLU A 241 -13.25 4.35 -16.18
N LEU A 242 -13.98 4.50 -15.08
CA LEU A 242 -13.42 4.65 -13.75
C LEU A 242 -13.41 3.30 -13.06
N SER A 243 -12.27 2.94 -12.46
CA SER A 243 -12.19 1.74 -11.62
C SER A 243 -12.93 1.98 -10.30
N GLY A 244 -13.83 1.07 -9.98
CA GLY A 244 -14.55 1.04 -8.72
C GLY A 244 -14.56 -0.34 -8.06
N ALA A 245 -15.02 -0.38 -6.82
CA ALA A 245 -15.21 -1.58 -6.03
C ALA A 245 -16.49 -1.46 -5.21
N LEU A 246 -17.32 -2.50 -5.29
CA LEU A 246 -18.49 -2.66 -4.43
C LEU A 246 -18.12 -3.46 -3.19
N THR A 247 -18.55 -2.96 -2.04
CA THR A 247 -18.62 -3.72 -0.79
C THR A 247 -20.10 -3.99 -0.53
N VAL A 248 -20.52 -5.24 -0.75
CA VAL A 248 -21.94 -5.63 -0.67
C VAL A 248 -22.28 -6.14 0.74
N PRO A 249 -23.40 -5.69 1.34
CA PRO A 249 -23.95 -6.27 2.57
C PRO A 249 -24.37 -7.73 2.38
N GLN A 250 -24.48 -8.49 3.46
CA GLN A 250 -24.97 -9.88 3.40
C GLN A 250 -26.50 -9.99 3.31
N THR A 251 -27.22 -8.88 3.42
CA THR A 251 -28.69 -8.85 3.42
C THR A 251 -29.26 -8.88 2.01
N GLU A 252 -30.38 -9.58 1.80
CA GLU A 252 -31.04 -9.69 0.49
C GLU A 252 -31.76 -8.40 0.08
N CYS A 253 -32.24 -7.62 1.04
CA CYS A 253 -32.89 -6.34 0.81
C CYS A 253 -31.90 -5.21 1.12
N VAL A 254 -31.40 -4.53 0.09
CA VAL A 254 -30.49 -3.39 0.23
C VAL A 254 -31.15 -2.14 -0.32
N GLN A 255 -31.46 -1.21 0.59
CA GLN A 255 -32.19 0.03 0.29
C GLN A 255 -31.32 1.28 0.40
N THR A 256 -30.16 1.18 1.06
CA THR A 256 -29.28 2.32 1.33
C THR A 256 -27.92 2.12 0.68
N ALA A 257 -27.42 3.14 0.00
CA ALA A 257 -26.07 3.15 -0.59
C ALA A 257 -25.22 4.33 -0.10
N LEU A 258 -23.94 4.07 0.11
CA LEU A 258 -22.89 5.04 0.41
C LEU A 258 -21.84 5.03 -0.70
N ILE A 259 -21.72 6.14 -1.42
CA ILE A 259 -20.72 6.32 -2.48
C ILE A 259 -19.55 7.09 -1.91
N LEU A 260 -18.32 6.66 -2.22
CA LEU A 260 -17.09 7.20 -1.65
C LEU A 260 -16.02 7.43 -2.72
N THR A 261 -15.31 8.56 -2.61
CA THR A 261 -14.08 8.79 -3.39
C THR A 261 -12.96 9.40 -2.54
N HIS A 262 -11.74 9.28 -3.05
CA HIS A 262 -10.51 9.68 -2.39
C HIS A 262 -10.16 11.16 -2.57
N GLY A 263 -9.20 11.61 -1.76
CA GLY A 263 -8.60 12.94 -1.87
C GLY A 263 -7.55 13.05 -2.98
N ALA A 264 -6.88 14.19 -3.08
CA ALA A 264 -5.80 14.37 -4.05
C ALA A 264 -4.68 13.33 -3.82
N GLY A 265 -4.15 12.75 -4.92
CA GLY A 265 -3.02 11.81 -4.87
C GLY A 265 -3.34 10.39 -4.38
N GLY A 266 -4.57 10.10 -3.95
CA GLY A 266 -4.97 8.77 -3.47
C GLY A 266 -5.66 7.90 -4.52
N ASP A 267 -6.28 6.80 -4.05
CA ASP A 267 -7.18 5.94 -4.81
C ASP A 267 -8.32 5.39 -3.92
N MET A 268 -9.20 4.56 -4.48
CA MET A 268 -10.32 3.94 -3.78
C MET A 268 -9.92 3.00 -2.61
N ASN A 269 -8.65 2.59 -2.52
CA ASN A 269 -8.14 1.65 -1.53
C ASN A 269 -7.47 2.33 -0.33
N LEU A 270 -7.58 3.65 -0.20
CA LEU A 270 -7.16 4.33 1.03
C LEU A 270 -7.84 3.71 2.26
N LYS A 271 -7.03 3.40 3.28
CA LYS A 271 -7.44 2.70 4.51
C LYS A 271 -8.70 3.29 5.17
N PRO A 272 -8.88 4.62 5.31
CA PRO A 272 -10.12 5.19 5.87
C PRO A 272 -11.36 4.91 5.02
N LEU A 273 -11.25 4.92 3.69
CA LEU A 273 -12.38 4.61 2.80
C LEU A 273 -12.72 3.13 2.84
N MET A 274 -11.71 2.26 2.86
CA MET A 274 -11.91 0.82 3.01
C MET A 274 -12.58 0.47 4.34
N SER A 275 -12.09 1.06 5.42
CA SER A 275 -12.62 0.86 6.76
C SER A 275 -14.09 1.29 6.86
N LEU A 276 -14.42 2.51 6.38
CA LEU A 276 -15.80 2.98 6.35
C LEU A 276 -16.70 2.13 5.45
N ALA A 277 -16.24 1.74 4.26
CA ALA A 277 -17.02 0.90 3.35
C ALA A 277 -17.34 -0.47 3.96
N GLN A 278 -16.38 -1.04 4.70
CA GLN A 278 -16.60 -2.28 5.43
C GLN A 278 -17.57 -2.04 6.59
N ALA A 279 -17.34 -1.05 7.45
CA ALA A 279 -18.23 -0.81 8.57
C ALA A 279 -19.68 -0.54 8.08
N ALA A 280 -19.87 0.25 7.01
CA ALA A 280 -21.18 0.52 6.42
C ALA A 280 -21.87 -0.75 5.88
N ALA A 281 -21.15 -1.60 5.15
CA ALA A 281 -21.71 -2.87 4.65
C ALA A 281 -22.01 -3.87 5.78
N SER A 282 -21.36 -3.76 6.95
CA SER A 282 -21.72 -4.55 8.15
C SER A 282 -23.08 -4.12 8.70
N SER A 283 -23.45 -2.87 8.47
CA SER A 283 -24.69 -2.27 8.93
C SER A 283 -25.78 -2.24 7.85
N GLY A 284 -25.65 -3.06 6.81
CA GLY A 284 -26.68 -3.17 5.76
C GLY A 284 -26.60 -2.11 4.65
N VAL A 285 -25.57 -1.27 4.62
CA VAL A 285 -25.42 -0.19 3.63
C VAL A 285 -24.50 -0.62 2.49
N LEU A 286 -24.98 -0.59 1.24
CA LEU A 286 -24.17 -0.84 0.06
C LEU A 286 -23.08 0.22 -0.06
N CYS A 287 -21.82 -0.16 -0.25
CA CYS A 287 -20.77 0.84 -0.45
C CYS A 287 -20.10 0.73 -1.82
N LEU A 288 -20.12 1.82 -2.59
CA LEU A 288 -19.36 1.97 -3.82
C LEU A 288 -18.17 2.89 -3.58
N ARG A 289 -16.95 2.39 -3.82
CA ARG A 289 -15.73 3.20 -3.85
C ARG A 289 -15.20 3.29 -5.27
N PHE A 290 -14.68 4.45 -5.69
CA PHE A 290 -14.08 4.60 -7.02
C PHE A 290 -12.88 5.54 -7.04
N THR A 291 -12.01 5.34 -8.04
CA THR A 291 -10.78 6.11 -8.24
C THR A 291 -10.94 7.16 -9.33
N CYS A 292 -10.62 8.42 -9.00
CA CYS A 292 -10.47 9.51 -9.96
C CYS A 292 -9.12 10.22 -9.73
N LYS A 293 -8.17 10.02 -10.65
CA LYS A 293 -6.80 10.56 -10.50
C LYS A 293 -6.68 12.06 -10.79
N SER A 294 -7.67 12.68 -11.44
CA SER A 294 -7.62 14.10 -11.78
C SER A 294 -7.53 14.99 -10.54
N LEU A 295 -6.71 16.04 -10.56
CA LEU A 295 -6.63 17.03 -9.48
C LEU A 295 -7.66 18.17 -9.64
N ASN A 296 -8.44 18.17 -10.73
CA ASN A 296 -9.45 19.19 -10.99
C ASN A 296 -10.77 18.85 -10.28
N LEU A 297 -11.27 19.76 -9.43
CA LEU A 297 -12.48 19.54 -8.64
C LEU A 297 -13.73 19.38 -9.51
N VAL A 298 -13.91 20.20 -10.56
CA VAL A 298 -15.06 20.10 -11.48
C VAL A 298 -15.07 18.74 -12.18
N HIS A 299 -13.90 18.26 -12.58
CA HIS A 299 -13.76 16.94 -13.17
C HIS A 299 -14.08 15.83 -12.17
N ARG A 300 -13.68 15.97 -10.90
CA ARG A 300 -14.05 15.03 -9.83
C ARG A 300 -15.55 15.03 -9.56
N VAL A 301 -16.21 16.18 -9.59
CA VAL A 301 -17.68 16.27 -9.45
C VAL A 301 -18.36 15.51 -10.59
N LYS A 302 -17.93 15.68 -11.84
CA LYS A 302 -18.45 14.90 -12.99
C LYS A 302 -18.19 13.41 -12.88
N ALA A 303 -17.03 13.01 -12.35
CA ALA A 303 -16.72 11.60 -12.09
C ALA A 303 -17.62 11.01 -10.99
N TYR A 304 -17.90 11.81 -9.95
CA TYR A 304 -18.84 11.46 -8.90
C TYR A 304 -20.26 11.37 -9.43
N GLU A 305 -20.66 12.32 -10.27
CA GLU A 305 -21.94 12.32 -10.96
C GLU A 305 -22.09 11.05 -11.80
N ALA A 306 -21.08 10.64 -12.58
CA ALA A 306 -21.14 9.39 -13.33
C ALA A 306 -21.27 8.13 -12.45
N ALA A 307 -20.72 8.15 -11.23
CA ALA A 307 -20.90 7.07 -10.25
C ALA A 307 -22.32 7.04 -9.64
N VAL A 308 -23.04 8.17 -9.68
CA VAL A 308 -24.38 8.36 -9.10
C VAL A 308 -25.49 8.37 -10.16
N VAL A 309 -25.20 8.83 -11.37
CA VAL A 309 -26.14 9.17 -12.45
C VAL A 309 -25.56 8.61 -13.74
N SER A 310 -26.10 7.50 -14.23
CA SER A 310 -25.91 7.16 -15.64
C SER A 310 -26.84 8.05 -16.46
N THR A 311 -26.31 8.56 -17.57
CA THR A 311 -26.90 9.55 -18.47
C THR A 311 -28.34 9.22 -18.90
N GLY A 312 -29.27 10.15 -18.64
CA GLY A 312 -30.66 10.13 -19.11
C GLY A 312 -31.64 9.59 -18.08
N ASN A 313 -32.28 10.50 -17.32
CA ASN A 313 -33.27 10.23 -16.27
C ASN A 313 -32.84 9.20 -15.21
N VAL A 314 -32.11 9.70 -14.19
CA VAL A 314 -31.80 9.12 -12.87
C VAL A 314 -31.92 7.60 -12.79
N LEU A 315 -30.90 6.92 -13.31
CA LEU A 315 -30.63 5.53 -12.99
C LEU A 315 -29.15 5.45 -12.58
N MET A 316 -28.89 5.15 -11.30
CA MET A 316 -27.53 4.93 -10.79
C MET A 316 -26.91 3.74 -11.51
N TYR A 317 -25.58 3.73 -11.71
CA TYR A 317 -24.87 2.50 -12.11
C TYR A 317 -25.18 1.31 -11.18
N LEU A 318 -25.51 1.58 -9.91
CA LEU A 318 -25.91 0.56 -8.94
C LEU A 318 -27.34 0.06 -9.13
N THR A 319 -28.26 0.91 -9.57
CA THR A 319 -29.65 0.51 -9.86
C THR A 319 -29.78 -0.16 -11.22
N THR A 320 -28.85 0.08 -12.16
CA THR A 320 -28.74 -0.69 -13.42
C THR A 320 -28.32 -2.15 -13.22
N LEU A 321 -27.84 -2.53 -12.02
CA LEU A 321 -27.49 -3.92 -11.73
C LEU A 321 -28.71 -4.83 -11.50
N GLU A 322 -29.95 -4.29 -11.54
CA GLU A 322 -31.24 -4.98 -11.27
C GLU A 322 -31.31 -5.78 -9.95
N ARG A 323 -30.26 -5.67 -9.12
CA ARG A 323 -30.01 -6.46 -7.91
C ARG A 323 -30.40 -5.73 -6.62
N PHE A 324 -30.49 -4.40 -6.65
CA PHE A 324 -30.68 -3.57 -5.45
C PHE A 324 -31.83 -2.58 -5.63
N ALA A 325 -32.72 -2.49 -4.63
CA ALA A 325 -33.86 -1.58 -4.61
C ALA A 325 -33.54 -0.36 -3.72
N LEU A 326 -32.62 0.49 -4.19
CA LEU A 326 -32.11 1.63 -3.41
C LEU A 326 -33.14 2.76 -3.29
N SER A 327 -33.45 3.19 -2.07
CA SER A 327 -34.27 4.36 -1.73
C SER A 327 -33.44 5.52 -1.18
N ASN A 328 -32.31 5.24 -0.54
CA ASN A 328 -31.50 6.22 0.17
C ASN A 328 -30.04 6.23 -0.33
N ILE A 329 -29.51 7.40 -0.65
CA ILE A 329 -28.15 7.56 -1.20
C ILE A 329 -27.38 8.60 -0.41
N PHE A 330 -26.21 8.19 0.07
CA PHE A 330 -25.27 9.03 0.78
C PHE A 330 -23.98 9.19 -0.03
N LEU A 331 -23.45 10.41 -0.05
CA LEU A 331 -22.21 10.75 -0.75
C LEU A 331 -21.16 11.13 0.29
N GLY A 332 -19.96 10.57 0.18
CA GLY A 332 -18.84 10.86 1.08
C GLY A 332 -17.47 10.80 0.42
N GLY A 333 -16.43 11.07 1.20
CA GLY A 333 -15.05 10.95 0.72
C GLY A 333 -14.04 11.55 1.67
N ARG A 334 -12.76 11.52 1.28
CA ARG A 334 -11.67 12.15 2.02
C ARG A 334 -11.20 13.43 1.33
N SER A 335 -11.06 14.53 2.08
CA SER A 335 -10.50 15.81 1.59
C SER A 335 -11.16 16.28 0.28
N MET A 336 -10.44 16.35 -0.84
CA MET A 336 -10.98 16.74 -2.15
C MET A 336 -12.15 15.85 -2.61
N GLY A 337 -12.18 14.58 -2.22
CA GLY A 337 -13.31 13.68 -2.47
C GLY A 337 -14.56 14.07 -1.69
N ALA A 338 -14.40 14.51 -0.44
CA ALA A 338 -15.51 15.06 0.36
C ALA A 338 -16.04 16.37 -0.24
N ARG A 339 -15.14 17.24 -0.72
CA ARG A 339 -15.53 18.48 -1.40
C ARG A 339 -16.33 18.21 -2.68
N ALA A 340 -15.92 17.20 -3.46
CA ALA A 340 -16.66 16.78 -4.65
C ALA A 340 -18.04 16.20 -4.29
N ALA A 341 -18.13 15.38 -3.23
CA ALA A 341 -19.39 14.85 -2.74
C ALA A 341 -20.36 15.96 -2.31
N VAL A 342 -19.89 16.95 -1.54
CA VAL A 342 -20.70 18.11 -1.12
C VAL A 342 -21.11 18.96 -2.33
N ALA A 343 -20.20 19.20 -3.27
CA ALA A 343 -20.51 19.97 -4.47
C ALA A 343 -21.61 19.31 -5.33
N LEU A 344 -21.53 17.98 -5.53
CA LEU A 344 -22.59 17.22 -6.20
C LEU A 344 -23.88 17.22 -5.38
N GLY A 345 -23.78 17.02 -4.07
CA GLY A 345 -24.93 17.01 -3.17
C GLY A 345 -25.73 18.30 -3.23
N ARG A 346 -25.07 19.46 -3.32
CA ARG A 346 -25.74 20.74 -3.53
C ARG A 346 -26.51 20.80 -4.85
N CYS A 347 -25.94 20.27 -5.94
CA CYS A 347 -26.64 20.19 -7.23
C CYS A 347 -27.86 19.26 -7.19
N LEU A 348 -27.83 18.23 -6.33
CA LEU A 348 -28.92 17.26 -6.15
C LEU A 348 -29.93 17.65 -5.06
N GLY A 349 -29.78 18.81 -4.41
CA GLY A 349 -30.70 19.28 -3.36
C GLY A 349 -30.57 18.54 -2.03
N VAL A 350 -29.36 18.09 -1.67
CA VAL A 350 -29.06 17.42 -0.38
C VAL A 350 -29.47 18.30 0.80
N LYS A 351 -30.11 17.67 1.80
CA LYS A 351 -30.71 18.35 2.95
C LYS A 351 -29.86 18.33 4.21
N GLU A 352 -28.96 17.37 4.40
CA GLU A 352 -28.18 17.22 5.64
C GLU A 352 -26.74 16.75 5.38
N GLU A 353 -25.80 17.20 6.21
CA GLU A 353 -24.38 16.85 6.08
C GLU A 353 -23.74 16.52 7.44
N VAL A 354 -22.85 15.52 7.46
CA VAL A 354 -21.96 15.22 8.59
C VAL A 354 -20.49 15.39 8.16
N ASN A 355 -19.73 16.15 8.94
CA ASN A 355 -18.31 16.36 8.73
C ASN A 355 -17.50 15.76 9.88
N VAL A 356 -16.33 15.21 9.60
CA VAL A 356 -15.42 14.67 10.61
C VAL A 356 -14.12 15.47 10.59
N ARG A 357 -13.69 15.95 11.76
CA ARG A 357 -12.51 16.81 11.94
C ARG A 357 -11.79 16.49 13.23
N GLY A 358 -10.50 16.81 13.28
CA GLY A 358 -9.68 16.68 14.48
C GLY A 358 -9.61 17.98 15.28
N THR A 359 -9.57 17.91 16.61
CA THR A 359 -9.46 19.11 17.47
C THR A 359 -8.06 19.76 17.42
N ALA A 360 -7.05 19.04 16.92
CA ALA A 360 -5.67 19.52 16.75
C ALA A 360 -5.29 19.75 15.27
N ASP A 361 -6.27 20.02 14.40
CA ASP A 361 -6.04 20.35 13.00
C ASP A 361 -5.57 21.81 12.82
N ASN A 362 -4.25 21.99 12.70
CA ASN A 362 -3.64 23.32 12.48
C ASN A 362 -3.95 23.93 11.10
N MET A 363 -4.55 23.17 10.17
CA MET A 363 -4.97 23.68 8.86
C MET A 363 -6.42 24.20 8.87
N CYS A 364 -7.18 23.92 9.94
CA CYS A 364 -8.57 24.30 10.08
C CYS A 364 -8.91 24.52 11.55
N GLU A 365 -8.67 25.73 12.05
CA GLU A 365 -8.92 26.08 13.44
C GLU A 365 -10.39 25.86 13.82
N ARG A 366 -10.60 25.16 14.95
CA ARG A 366 -11.93 24.76 15.44
C ARG A 366 -12.91 25.93 15.55
N GLN A 367 -12.48 27.03 16.16
CA GLN A 367 -13.31 28.22 16.35
C GLN A 367 -13.70 28.89 15.02
N LEU A 368 -12.82 28.83 14.00
CA LEU A 368 -13.14 29.33 12.67
C LEU A 368 -14.19 28.47 12.00
N LEU A 369 -14.04 27.14 12.08
CA LEU A 369 -14.97 26.21 11.47
C LEU A 369 -16.35 26.25 12.14
N GLU A 370 -16.41 26.27 13.47
CA GLU A 370 -17.68 26.35 14.22
C GLU A 370 -18.47 27.61 13.83
N ARG A 371 -17.82 28.77 13.75
CA ARG A 371 -18.46 30.02 13.28
C ARG A 371 -18.97 29.93 11.85
N VAL A 372 -18.22 29.25 10.96
CA VAL A 372 -18.69 29.04 9.58
C VAL A 372 -19.91 28.13 9.59
N VAL A 373 -19.88 27.00 10.33
CA VAL A 373 -20.99 26.04 10.40
C VAL A 373 -22.28 26.69 10.91
N GLU A 374 -22.19 27.55 11.94
CA GLU A 374 -23.33 28.32 12.46
C GLU A 374 -23.99 29.24 11.42
N GLN A 375 -23.23 29.71 10.43
CA GLN A 375 -23.71 30.62 9.40
C GLN A 375 -24.29 29.92 8.17
N MET A 376 -24.22 28.59 8.10
CA MET A 376 -24.69 27.89 6.91
C MET A 376 -26.15 27.45 7.02
N GLU A 377 -26.88 27.58 5.91
CA GLU A 377 -28.35 27.42 5.86
C GLU A 377 -28.88 25.97 5.97
N SER A 378 -28.03 24.94 5.88
CA SER A 378 -28.45 23.54 5.95
C SER A 378 -28.01 22.88 7.26
N PRO A 379 -28.78 21.92 7.82
CA PRO A 379 -28.37 21.13 8.99
C PRO A 379 -26.99 20.49 8.77
N ARG A 380 -26.02 20.93 9.56
CA ARG A 380 -24.64 20.41 9.51
C ARG A 380 -24.20 20.02 10.90
N SER A 381 -23.75 18.78 11.03
CA SER A 381 -23.08 18.30 12.23
C SER A 381 -21.59 18.14 11.96
N VAL A 382 -20.78 18.48 12.96
CA VAL A 382 -19.33 18.21 12.94
C VAL A 382 -19.02 17.26 14.08
N HIS A 383 -18.54 16.06 13.74
CA HIS A 383 -17.92 15.15 14.70
C HIS A 383 -16.46 15.55 14.90
N TRP A 384 -16.11 15.88 16.14
CA TRP A 384 -14.77 16.25 16.54
C TRP A 384 -14.06 15.05 17.17
N VAL A 385 -13.00 14.58 16.52
CA VAL A 385 -12.08 13.57 17.06
C VAL A 385 -11.04 14.28 17.91
N ASP A 386 -11.07 14.02 19.22
CA ASP A 386 -10.18 14.70 20.15
C ASP A 386 -8.70 14.33 19.95
N GLY A 387 -7.84 15.34 19.96
CA GLY A 387 -6.39 15.23 19.74
C GLY A 387 -5.98 14.89 18.30
N ALA A 388 -6.93 14.79 17.36
CA ALA A 388 -6.63 14.38 16.00
C ALA A 388 -6.11 15.55 15.16
N ASN A 389 -5.10 15.29 14.33
CA ASN A 389 -4.57 16.26 13.36
C ASN A 389 -5.37 16.25 12.04
N HIS A 390 -4.92 17.00 11.03
CA HIS A 390 -5.55 17.08 9.71
C HIS A 390 -5.78 15.71 9.03
N GLY A 391 -4.90 14.74 9.29
CA GLY A 391 -4.99 13.39 8.75
C GLY A 391 -5.91 12.45 9.55
N LEU A 392 -6.47 12.93 10.65
CA LEU A 392 -7.14 12.19 11.73
C LEU A 392 -6.19 11.30 12.57
N ALA A 393 -4.90 11.58 12.61
CA ALA A 393 -3.98 10.87 13.51
C ALA A 393 -4.01 11.51 14.91
N VAL A 394 -4.16 10.69 15.94
CA VAL A 394 -4.18 11.11 17.35
C VAL A 394 -2.97 10.54 18.07
N LYS A 395 -2.21 11.38 18.78
CA LYS A 395 -1.05 10.91 19.56
C LYS A 395 -1.52 9.97 20.68
N GLY A 396 -1.00 8.75 20.71
CA GLY A 396 -1.32 7.76 21.75
C GLY A 396 -2.56 6.91 21.50
N ARG A 397 -3.26 7.10 20.37
CA ARG A 397 -4.31 6.17 19.90
C ARG A 397 -3.85 5.47 18.63
N THR A 398 -4.28 4.22 18.46
CA THR A 398 -4.07 3.49 17.20
C THR A 398 -4.94 4.09 16.10
N GLU A 399 -4.51 3.96 14.85
CA GLU A 399 -5.29 4.42 13.69
C GLU A 399 -6.65 3.70 13.63
N GLU A 400 -6.68 2.41 13.97
CA GLU A 400 -7.87 1.57 14.02
C GLU A 400 -8.90 2.13 15.01
N SER A 401 -8.48 2.47 16.24
CA SER A 401 -9.37 3.03 17.26
C SER A 401 -10.00 4.36 16.82
N VAL A 402 -9.25 5.17 16.07
CA VAL A 402 -9.78 6.43 15.52
C VAL A 402 -10.74 6.16 14.38
N LEU A 403 -10.41 5.23 13.48
CA LEU A 403 -11.31 4.83 12.39
C LEU A 403 -12.62 4.22 12.91
N ASP A 404 -12.58 3.40 13.96
CA ASP A 404 -13.78 2.80 14.55
C ASP A 404 -14.71 3.85 15.15
N GLU A 405 -14.17 4.85 15.86
CA GLU A 405 -14.94 5.99 16.37
C GLU A 405 -15.61 6.75 15.21
N VAL A 406 -14.82 7.09 14.18
CA VAL A 406 -15.29 7.85 13.02
C VAL A 406 -16.34 7.08 12.23
N ASN A 407 -16.09 5.80 11.96
CA ASN A 407 -17.01 4.93 11.24
C ASN A 407 -18.32 4.77 12.01
N SER A 408 -18.25 4.50 13.32
CA SER A 408 -19.42 4.35 14.18
C SER A 408 -20.29 5.60 14.15
N HIS A 409 -19.68 6.79 14.21
CA HIS A 409 -20.42 8.05 14.12
C HIS A 409 -21.07 8.24 12.74
N ILE A 410 -20.32 8.02 11.65
CA ILE A 410 -20.84 8.19 10.29
C ILE A 410 -21.99 7.22 10.01
N ILE A 411 -21.86 5.95 10.41
CA ILE A 411 -22.89 4.93 10.20
C ILE A 411 -24.12 5.22 11.04
N THR A 412 -23.95 5.58 12.31
CA THR A 412 -25.07 5.98 13.18
C THR A 412 -25.81 7.16 12.56
N TRP A 413 -25.08 8.14 12.02
CA TRP A 413 -25.68 9.25 11.30
C TRP A 413 -26.43 8.76 10.05
N ILE A 414 -25.82 7.94 9.18
CA ILE A 414 -26.49 7.39 7.98
C ILE A 414 -27.80 6.69 8.36
N LEU A 415 -27.77 5.77 9.32
CA LEU A 415 -28.93 4.97 9.72
C LEU A 415 -30.07 5.81 10.35
N LYS A 416 -29.75 6.98 10.91
CA LYS A 416 -30.76 7.92 11.44
C LYS A 416 -31.52 8.66 10.34
N HIS A 417 -30.97 8.74 9.12
CA HIS A 417 -31.53 9.50 7.99
C HIS A 417 -31.97 8.60 6.83
N VAL A 418 -32.18 7.30 7.10
CA VAL A 418 -32.69 6.28 6.17
C VAL A 418 -34.19 6.12 6.31
#